data_AF-A0A6A7LG78-F1
#
_entry.id   AF-A0A6A7LG78-F1
#
_cell.length_a   1.000
_cell.length_b   1.000
_cell.length_c   1.000
_cell.angle_alpha   90.00
_cell.angle_beta   90.00
_cell.angle_gamma   90.00
#
_symmetry.space_group_name_H-M   'P 1'
#
loop_
_entity.id
_entity.type
_entity.pdbx_description
1 polymer ?
#
loop_
_entity_poly.entity_id
_entity_poly.type
_entity_poly.pdbx_seq_one_letter_code
_entity_poly.pdbx_strand_id
1 'polypeptide(L)'
;MDRGIERRVMGPAIFASFVVISAVLMATYPINHVRAYPYGNNIGEYDFGTISSVQNDENGNPGWVLSGNWKSNLANNQSLVEGQGNETLAGESFDTQFEMVRLNGSAAHTHTITNFVASNSSQINNSTVMINGTATASMREGPVTDIPSSVTITGDRVISIWLDPSKINNHYGNTPIYGLVMDDNEDRNTMLKSNSTRIGR
;
A
#
# COMPACT_ATOMS: atom_id res chain seq x y z
N MET A 1 -43.90 20.22 -64.47
CA MET A 1 -43.02 19.36 -65.30
C MET A 1 -42.10 18.61 -64.37
N ASP A 2 -42.01 17.32 -64.65
CA ASP A 2 -41.43 16.22 -63.90
C ASP A 2 -39.89 16.29 -63.73
N ARG A 3 -39.38 15.38 -62.88
CA ARG A 3 -38.00 14.92 -62.63
C ARG A 3 -37.31 15.61 -61.45
N GLY A 4 -36.74 14.90 -60.47
CA GLY A 4 -36.51 13.47 -60.32
C GLY A 4 -35.79 13.21 -58.98
N ILE A 5 -36.06 12.06 -58.41
CA ILE A 5 -35.45 11.51 -57.19
C ILE A 5 -33.97 11.20 -57.42
N GLU A 6 -33.10 11.64 -56.52
CA GLU A 6 -31.87 10.88 -56.21
C GLU A 6 -31.75 10.69 -54.69
N ARG A 7 -32.11 9.49 -54.25
CA ARG A 7 -31.72 8.94 -52.96
C ARG A 7 -30.23 8.64 -53.01
N ARG A 8 -29.39 9.45 -52.37
CA ARG A 8 -28.03 9.03 -52.03
C ARG A 8 -28.08 8.17 -50.77
N VAL A 9 -28.03 6.87 -51.00
CA VAL A 9 -27.66 5.86 -50.02
C VAL A 9 -26.21 6.14 -49.61
N MET A 10 -26.00 6.58 -48.36
CA MET A 10 -24.67 6.63 -47.76
C MET A 10 -24.49 5.34 -46.96
N GLY A 11 -23.54 4.51 -47.41
CA GLY A 11 -23.23 3.21 -46.82
C GLY A 11 -22.71 3.29 -45.39
N PRO A 12 -22.54 2.13 -44.71
CA PRO A 12 -22.14 2.09 -43.32
C PRO A 12 -20.74 2.65 -43.14
N ALA A 13 -20.62 3.68 -42.30
CA ALA A 13 -19.34 4.18 -41.81
C ALA A 13 -18.68 3.08 -40.97
N ILE A 14 -17.62 2.47 -41.52
CA ILE A 14 -16.77 1.56 -40.78
C ILE A 14 -16.00 2.42 -39.76
N PHE A 15 -16.42 2.38 -38.50
CA PHE A 15 -15.59 2.85 -37.40
C PHE A 15 -14.41 1.90 -37.26
N ALA A 16 -13.28 2.27 -37.88
CA ALA A 16 -12.01 1.63 -37.58
C ALA A 16 -11.67 1.94 -36.12
N SER A 17 -11.94 0.96 -35.25
CA SER A 17 -11.51 0.99 -33.86
C SER A 17 -9.98 0.91 -33.84
N PHE A 18 -9.32 2.01 -33.50
CA PHE A 18 -7.90 1.99 -33.18
C PHE A 18 -7.74 1.25 -31.86
N VAL A 19 -7.44 -0.05 -31.94
CA VAL A 19 -6.86 -0.77 -30.81
C VAL A 19 -5.47 -0.17 -30.60
N VAL A 20 -5.37 0.80 -29.71
CA VAL A 20 -4.07 1.25 -29.21
C VAL A 20 -3.56 0.12 -28.32
N ILE A 21 -2.75 -0.76 -28.92
CA ILE A 21 -1.93 -1.70 -28.17
C ILE A 21 -0.87 -0.84 -27.48
N SER A 22 -1.20 -0.32 -26.31
CA SER A 22 -0.21 0.32 -25.43
C SER A 22 0.72 -0.78 -24.96
N ALA A 23 1.87 -0.91 -25.61
CA ALA A 23 2.99 -1.68 -25.11
C ALA A 23 3.33 -1.13 -23.71
N VAL A 24 3.04 -1.91 -22.67
CA VAL A 24 3.40 -1.59 -21.29
C VAL A 24 4.91 -1.67 -21.19
N LEU A 25 5.57 -0.51 -21.22
CA LEU A 25 6.97 -0.38 -20.89
C LEU A 25 7.09 -0.52 -19.37
N MET A 26 7.44 -1.73 -18.89
CA MET A 26 7.87 -1.91 -17.51
C MET A 26 9.23 -1.21 -17.33
N ALA A 27 9.20 0.08 -17.03
CA ALA A 27 10.37 0.80 -16.57
C ALA A 27 10.75 0.21 -15.20
N THR A 28 11.68 -0.73 -15.18
CA THR A 28 12.26 -1.28 -13.96
C THR A 28 13.19 -0.22 -13.37
N TYR A 29 12.63 0.70 -12.59
CA TYR A 29 13.44 1.43 -11.62
C TYR A 29 13.91 0.44 -10.56
N PRO A 30 15.15 0.52 -10.07
CA PRO A 30 15.58 -0.31 -8.96
C PRO A 30 14.76 0.09 -7.72
N ILE A 31 13.65 -0.60 -7.49
CA ILE A 31 12.97 -0.58 -6.20
C ILE A 31 13.95 -1.28 -5.26
N ASN A 32 14.55 -0.54 -4.34
CA ASN A 32 15.23 -1.17 -3.22
C ASN A 32 14.20 -2.06 -2.54
N HIS A 33 14.36 -3.39 -2.63
CA HIS A 33 13.45 -4.33 -1.98
C HIS A 33 13.57 -4.14 -0.47
N VAL A 34 12.69 -3.31 0.08
CA VAL A 34 12.54 -3.19 1.52
C VAL A 34 11.90 -4.47 2.01
N ARG A 35 12.59 -5.18 2.90
CA ARG A 35 12.05 -6.39 3.50
C ARG A 35 11.06 -6.00 4.58
N ALA A 36 9.78 -5.97 4.22
CA ALA A 36 8.66 -5.72 5.11
C ALA A 36 8.17 -6.99 5.86
N TYR A 37 9.07 -7.94 6.10
CA TYR A 37 8.83 -9.15 6.88
C TYR A 37 10.08 -9.48 7.72
N PRO A 38 9.93 -9.92 8.97
CA PRO A 38 11.07 -10.25 9.82
C PRO A 38 11.76 -11.54 9.36
N TYR A 39 13.08 -11.47 9.11
CA TYR A 39 13.92 -12.61 8.74
C TYR A 39 15.02 -12.82 9.78
N GLY A 40 15.22 -14.05 10.24
CA GLY A 40 16.30 -14.42 11.17
C GLY A 40 16.01 -14.13 12.65
N ASN A 41 17.06 -13.75 13.40
CA ASN A 41 17.07 -13.66 14.87
C ASN A 41 16.44 -12.38 15.46
N ASN A 42 15.86 -11.49 14.65
CA ASN A 42 15.20 -10.25 15.12
C ASN A 42 13.79 -10.52 15.65
N ILE A 43 13.64 -11.62 16.38
CA ILE A 43 12.39 -12.15 16.90
C ILE A 43 12.01 -11.34 18.15
N GLY A 44 10.82 -10.73 18.16
CA GLY A 44 10.34 -9.90 19.26
C GLY A 44 10.77 -8.44 19.21
N GLU A 45 11.50 -8.01 18.17
CA GLU A 45 11.90 -6.61 18.00
C GLU A 45 10.88 -5.82 17.15
N TYR A 46 10.20 -6.49 16.22
CA TYR A 46 9.23 -5.90 15.29
C TYR A 46 7.91 -6.65 15.30
N ASP A 47 6.82 -5.91 15.32
CA ASP A 47 5.53 -6.37 14.84
C ASP A 47 5.54 -6.48 13.32
N PHE A 48 4.69 -7.35 12.79
CA PHE A 48 4.56 -7.55 11.36
C PHE A 48 3.16 -8.01 11.00
N GLY A 49 2.87 -7.96 9.72
CA GLY A 49 1.66 -8.59 9.20
C GLY A 49 1.43 -8.29 7.73
N THR A 50 0.20 -8.46 7.29
CA THR A 50 -0.18 -8.34 5.88
C THR A 50 -0.86 -7.02 5.59
N ILE A 51 -0.74 -6.59 4.33
CA ILE A 51 -1.58 -5.58 3.72
C ILE A 51 -2.64 -6.30 2.88
N SER A 52 -3.90 -5.90 3.04
CA SER A 52 -5.02 -6.38 2.26
C SER A 52 -6.08 -5.28 2.23
N SER A 53 -6.13 -4.54 1.12
CA SER A 53 -6.93 -3.32 1.05
C SER A 53 -7.48 -3.09 -0.34
N VAL A 54 -8.59 -2.36 -0.41
CA VAL A 54 -9.14 -1.83 -1.66
C VAL A 54 -9.00 -0.32 -1.61
N GLN A 55 -8.44 0.27 -2.66
CA GLN A 55 -8.26 1.71 -2.78
C GLN A 55 -9.13 2.26 -3.91
N ASN A 56 -9.65 3.45 -3.67
CA ASN A 56 -10.46 4.16 -4.65
C ASN A 56 -9.60 4.77 -5.76
N ASP A 57 -10.20 4.90 -6.94
CA ASP A 57 -9.70 5.71 -8.04
C ASP A 57 -9.97 7.21 -7.78
N GLU A 58 -9.56 8.04 -8.74
CA GLU A 58 -9.72 9.50 -8.70
C GLU A 58 -11.20 9.95 -8.62
N ASN A 59 -12.14 9.09 -9.01
CA ASN A 59 -13.58 9.36 -8.94
C ASN A 59 -14.21 8.89 -7.62
N GLY A 60 -13.42 8.31 -6.72
CA GLY A 60 -13.91 7.74 -5.46
C GLY A 60 -14.52 6.35 -5.59
N ASN A 61 -14.38 5.68 -6.73
CA ASN A 61 -14.86 4.31 -6.94
C ASN A 61 -13.75 3.30 -6.63
N PRO A 62 -14.06 2.09 -6.13
CA PRO A 62 -13.06 1.03 -5.99
C PRO A 62 -12.31 0.79 -7.30
N GLY A 63 -10.99 1.02 -7.30
CA GLY A 63 -10.16 0.96 -8.51
C GLY A 63 -8.99 0.00 -8.40
N TRP A 64 -8.52 -0.26 -7.18
CA TRP A 64 -7.29 -0.99 -6.91
C TRP A 64 -7.44 -1.97 -5.75
N VAL A 65 -6.76 -3.11 -5.87
CA VAL A 65 -6.50 -4.03 -4.76
C VAL A 65 -5.03 -3.93 -4.37
N LEU A 66 -4.77 -3.87 -3.07
CA LEU A 66 -3.43 -3.83 -2.49
C LEU A 66 -3.21 -5.11 -1.69
N SER A 67 -2.06 -5.76 -1.91
CA SER A 67 -1.67 -6.95 -1.16
C SER A 67 -0.17 -6.96 -0.89
N GLY A 68 0.24 -7.28 0.33
CA GLY A 68 1.65 -7.26 0.70
C GLY A 68 1.88 -7.47 2.18
N ASN A 69 2.98 -6.91 2.68
CA ASN A 69 3.38 -7.03 4.08
C ASN A 69 3.86 -5.70 4.64
N TRP A 70 3.87 -5.63 5.97
CA TRP A 70 4.46 -4.55 6.74
C TRP A 70 5.23 -5.13 7.93
N LYS A 71 6.22 -4.38 8.40
CA LYS A 71 6.87 -4.58 9.69
C LYS A 71 7.09 -3.24 10.37
N SER A 72 7.05 -3.23 11.70
CA SER A 72 7.22 -2.02 12.49
C SER A 72 7.70 -2.32 13.89
N ASN A 73 8.47 -1.43 14.50
CA ASN A 73 8.69 -1.43 15.95
C ASN A 73 8.05 -0.20 16.62
N LEU A 74 7.18 0.52 15.90
CA LEU A 74 6.51 1.72 16.42
C LEU A 74 5.65 1.44 17.66
N ALA A 75 4.97 0.28 17.74
CA ALA A 75 4.14 -0.07 18.90
C ALA A 75 4.95 -0.59 20.10
N ASN A 76 6.18 -1.06 19.87
CA ASN A 76 7.10 -1.52 20.91
C ASN A 76 7.78 -0.35 21.64
N ASN A 77 7.69 0.87 21.08
CA ASN A 77 8.29 2.04 21.70
C ASN A 77 7.35 2.66 22.74
N GLN A 78 7.60 2.35 24.02
CA GLN A 78 6.83 2.89 25.14
C GLN A 78 6.83 4.43 25.20
N SER A 79 7.88 5.11 24.72
CA SER A 79 7.91 6.57 24.64
C SER A 79 6.85 7.12 23.69
N LEU A 80 6.56 6.39 22.61
CA LEU A 80 5.43 6.71 21.74
C LEU A 80 4.13 6.29 22.41
N VAL A 81 3.99 5.12 23.00
CA VAL A 81 2.69 4.67 23.54
C VAL A 81 2.20 5.53 24.73
N GLU A 82 3.11 6.10 25.53
CA GLU A 82 2.78 6.91 26.72
C GLU A 82 2.59 8.42 26.46
N GLY A 83 2.59 8.85 25.19
CA GLY A 83 2.31 10.25 24.83
C GLY A 83 3.39 11.26 25.26
N GLN A 84 4.61 10.80 25.56
CA GLN A 84 5.77 11.66 25.82
C GLN A 84 6.38 12.07 24.47
N GLY A 85 5.83 13.16 23.91
CA GLY A 85 6.23 13.69 22.60
C GLY A 85 7.60 14.37 22.56
N ASN A 86 8.15 14.40 21.34
CA ASN A 86 9.31 15.16 20.83
C ASN A 86 10.73 14.60 21.05
N GLU A 87 10.93 13.29 20.95
CA GLU A 87 12.26 12.75 20.66
C GLU A 87 12.28 12.19 19.23
N THR A 88 13.31 12.51 18.44
CA THR A 88 13.57 11.78 17.21
C THR A 88 14.14 10.43 17.63
N LEU A 89 13.27 9.44 17.74
CA LEU A 89 13.61 8.15 18.35
C LEU A 89 14.45 7.34 17.36
N ALA A 90 15.77 7.44 17.53
CA ALA A 90 16.73 6.66 16.76
C ALA A 90 16.44 5.16 16.93
N GLY A 91 16.18 4.46 15.83
CA GLY A 91 15.91 3.02 15.83
C GLY A 91 14.47 2.62 15.46
N GLU A 92 13.55 3.59 15.30
CA GLU A 92 12.22 3.29 14.75
C GLU A 92 12.30 2.96 13.26
N SER A 93 11.66 1.85 12.88
CA SER A 93 11.47 1.47 11.49
C SER A 93 10.02 1.10 11.27
N PHE A 94 9.45 1.65 10.20
CA PHE A 94 8.18 1.23 9.65
C PHE A 94 8.41 1.03 8.16
N ASP A 95 8.21 -0.20 7.71
CA ASP A 95 8.50 -0.62 6.36
C ASP A 95 7.31 -1.41 5.81
N THR A 96 6.88 -1.04 4.60
CA THR A 96 5.89 -1.81 3.85
C THR A 96 6.41 -2.18 2.47
N GLN A 97 5.90 -3.29 1.95
CA GLN A 97 6.02 -3.65 0.54
C GLN A 97 4.72 -4.31 0.12
N PHE A 98 4.08 -3.76 -0.91
CA PHE A 98 2.83 -4.29 -1.43
C PHE A 98 2.72 -4.10 -2.93
N GLU A 99 1.98 -5.00 -3.56
CA GLU A 99 1.49 -4.83 -4.92
C GLU A 99 0.19 -4.05 -4.90
N MET A 100 0.03 -3.18 -5.87
CA MET A 100 -1.17 -2.41 -6.14
C MET A 100 -1.62 -2.74 -7.57
N VAL A 101 -2.76 -3.39 -7.71
CA VAL A 101 -3.25 -3.94 -8.98
C VAL A 101 -4.64 -3.39 -9.27
N ARG A 102 -4.92 -2.95 -10.50
CA ARG A 102 -6.27 -2.54 -10.87
C ARG A 102 -7.24 -3.70 -10.74
N LEU A 103 -8.50 -3.43 -10.39
CA LEU A 103 -9.52 -4.49 -10.26
C LEU A 103 -9.76 -5.28 -11.55
N ASN A 104 -9.47 -4.69 -12.71
CA ASN A 104 -9.55 -5.34 -14.01
C ASN A 104 -8.23 -6.04 -14.45
N GLY A 105 -7.19 -6.02 -13.60
CA GLY A 105 -5.89 -6.60 -13.88
C GLY A 105 -5.03 -5.87 -14.92
N SER A 106 -5.46 -4.70 -15.43
CA SER A 106 -4.78 -4.06 -16.57
C SER A 106 -3.47 -3.34 -16.20
N ALA A 107 -3.20 -3.14 -14.91
CA ALA A 107 -1.99 -2.49 -14.41
C ALA A 107 -1.66 -3.00 -13.01
N ALA A 108 -0.37 -3.16 -12.73
CA ALA A 108 0.17 -3.60 -11.45
C ALA A 108 1.47 -2.84 -11.15
N HIS A 109 1.62 -2.35 -9.92
CA HIS A 109 2.83 -1.69 -9.42
C HIS A 109 3.24 -2.29 -8.08
N THR A 110 4.54 -2.38 -7.82
CA THR A 110 5.06 -2.67 -6.48
C THR A 110 5.44 -1.35 -5.81
N HIS A 111 5.00 -1.18 -4.56
CA HIS A 111 5.22 0.03 -3.78
C HIS A 111 5.76 -0.27 -2.39
N THR A 112 6.41 0.74 -1.81
CA THR A 112 6.91 0.74 -0.44
C THR A 112 6.54 2.04 0.27
N ILE A 113 6.24 1.96 1.56
CA ILE A 113 6.14 3.08 2.50
C ILE A 113 7.20 2.84 3.58
N THR A 114 8.06 3.83 3.82
CA THR A 114 9.29 3.69 4.61
C THR A 114 9.61 4.98 5.35
N ASN A 115 10.69 4.98 6.15
CA ASN A 115 11.22 6.17 6.82
C ASN A 115 10.14 6.93 7.59
N PHE A 116 9.28 6.20 8.29
CA PHE A 116 8.27 6.83 9.13
C PHE A 116 8.97 7.52 10.31
N VAL A 117 8.75 8.82 10.45
CA VAL A 117 9.24 9.62 11.58
C VAL A 117 8.03 10.00 12.42
N ALA A 118 7.90 9.38 13.58
CA ALA A 118 6.83 9.69 14.51
C ALA A 118 6.95 11.13 15.05
N SER A 119 5.81 11.81 15.15
CA SER A 119 5.70 13.17 15.68
C SER A 119 4.89 13.22 16.97
N ASN A 120 3.86 12.39 17.05
CA ASN A 120 3.04 12.22 18.24
C ASN A 120 2.26 10.91 18.15
N SER A 121 1.68 10.55 19.28
CA SER A 121 0.81 9.40 19.43
C SER A 121 -0.38 9.79 20.28
N SER A 122 -1.47 9.05 20.11
CA SER A 122 -2.67 9.22 20.91
C SER A 122 -3.36 7.88 21.09
N GLN A 123 -3.66 7.54 22.34
CA GLN A 123 -4.60 6.47 22.64
C GLN A 123 -6.03 7.02 22.43
N ILE A 124 -6.65 6.65 21.31
CA ILE A 124 -7.99 7.13 20.94
C ILE A 124 -9.05 6.51 21.86
N ASN A 125 -8.83 5.26 22.24
CA ASN A 125 -9.61 4.51 23.23
C ASN A 125 -8.78 3.30 23.71
N ASN A 126 -9.36 2.50 24.60
CA ASN A 126 -8.67 1.36 25.23
C ASN A 126 -8.11 0.31 24.25
N SER A 127 -8.59 0.27 23.01
CA SER A 127 -8.15 -0.70 22.00
C SER A 127 -7.59 -0.04 20.74
N THR A 128 -7.40 1.28 20.73
CA THR A 128 -6.96 2.00 19.52
C THR A 128 -5.86 2.98 19.83
N VAL A 129 -4.71 2.77 19.20
CA VAL A 129 -3.57 3.68 19.24
C VAL A 129 -3.35 4.24 17.85
N MET A 130 -3.20 5.55 17.75
CA MET A 130 -2.86 6.25 16.51
C MET A 130 -1.52 6.95 16.69
N ILE A 131 -0.63 6.78 15.72
CA ILE A 131 0.70 7.38 15.67
C ILE A 131 0.75 8.26 14.43
N ASN A 132 0.95 9.56 14.62
CA ASN A 132 1.08 10.54 13.54
C ASN A 132 2.54 10.85 13.28
N GLY A 133 2.88 11.11 12.03
CA GLY A 133 4.25 11.40 11.65
C GLY A 133 4.36 11.81 10.19
N THR A 134 5.55 11.59 9.65
CA THR A 134 5.80 11.73 8.22
C THR A 134 6.40 10.45 7.66
N ALA A 135 6.17 10.13 6.38
CA ALA A 135 6.69 8.94 5.73
C ALA A 135 7.24 9.24 4.34
N THR A 136 7.98 8.28 3.80
CA THR A 136 8.41 8.25 2.40
C THR A 136 7.63 7.18 1.64
N ALA A 137 7.00 7.56 0.53
CA ALA A 137 6.30 6.63 -0.35
C ALA A 137 7.00 6.53 -1.71
N SER A 138 7.15 5.31 -2.23
CA SER A 138 7.68 5.10 -3.58
C SER A 138 6.71 5.64 -4.64
N MET A 139 7.19 6.32 -5.66
CA MET A 139 6.39 6.63 -6.86
C MET A 139 7.18 6.31 -8.13
N ARG A 140 6.50 6.32 -9.27
CA ARG A 140 7.10 6.05 -10.58
C ARG A 140 8.20 7.06 -10.91
N GLU A 141 8.00 8.32 -10.55
CA GLU A 141 8.93 9.42 -10.80
C GLU A 141 10.04 9.52 -9.75
N GLY A 142 9.99 8.68 -8.71
CA GLY A 142 10.91 8.70 -7.57
C GLY A 142 10.17 8.69 -6.24
N PRO A 143 10.84 8.43 -5.11
CA PRO A 143 10.23 8.49 -3.79
C PRO A 143 9.82 9.93 -3.43
N VAL A 144 8.65 10.08 -2.81
CA VAL A 144 8.20 11.35 -2.20
C VAL A 144 8.38 11.24 -0.70
N THR A 145 9.10 12.18 -0.09
CA THR A 145 9.42 12.21 1.35
C THR A 145 8.49 13.16 2.10
N ASP A 146 8.56 13.12 3.44
CA ASP A 146 7.89 14.07 4.34
C ASP A 146 6.37 14.15 4.14
N ILE A 147 5.75 13.03 3.74
CA ILE A 147 4.30 12.93 3.54
C ILE A 147 3.65 12.84 4.93
N PRO A 148 2.77 13.79 5.32
CA PRO A 148 2.00 13.66 6.55
C PRO A 148 1.23 12.34 6.56
N SER A 149 1.40 11.56 7.61
CA SER A 149 0.95 10.17 7.65
C SER A 149 0.45 9.79 9.03
N SER A 150 -0.45 8.82 9.09
CA SER A 150 -0.87 8.19 10.34
C SER A 150 -0.86 6.67 10.22
N VAL A 151 -0.40 6.01 11.28
CA VAL A 151 -0.48 4.56 11.47
C VAL A 151 -1.38 4.32 12.67
N THR A 152 -2.47 3.60 12.47
CA THR A 152 -3.42 3.26 13.53
C THR A 152 -3.46 1.77 13.72
N ILE A 153 -3.37 1.33 14.97
CA ILE A 153 -3.55 -0.06 15.37
C ILE A 153 -4.84 -0.15 16.17
N THR A 154 -5.72 -1.07 15.78
CA THR A 154 -7.04 -1.29 16.40
C THR A 154 -7.22 -2.73 16.84
N GLY A 155 -7.56 -2.90 18.11
CA GLY A 155 -7.80 -4.18 18.77
C GLY A 155 -6.63 -5.15 18.66
N ASP A 156 -5.40 -4.64 18.55
CA ASP A 156 -4.17 -5.41 18.35
C ASP A 156 -4.18 -6.37 17.14
N ARG A 157 -5.11 -6.16 16.19
CA ARG A 157 -5.33 -7.07 15.05
C ARG A 157 -5.39 -6.38 13.71
N VAL A 158 -5.81 -5.12 13.67
CA VAL A 158 -5.98 -4.36 12.44
C VAL A 158 -5.00 -3.20 12.43
N ILE A 159 -4.30 -3.03 11.32
CA ILE A 159 -3.52 -1.83 11.04
C ILE A 159 -4.20 -1.03 9.93
N SER A 160 -4.20 0.29 10.07
CA SER A 160 -4.52 1.21 8.98
C SER A 160 -3.39 2.22 8.81
N ILE A 161 -3.04 2.49 7.55
CA ILE A 161 -1.96 3.38 7.15
C ILE A 161 -2.57 4.43 6.26
N TRP A 162 -2.51 5.69 6.67
CA TRP A 162 -2.99 6.80 5.89
C TRP A 162 -1.83 7.72 5.52
N LEU A 163 -1.82 8.15 4.26
CA LEU A 163 -0.89 9.11 3.68
C LEU A 163 -1.73 10.31 3.22
N ASP A 164 -1.27 11.55 3.43
CA ASP A 164 -1.93 12.73 2.88
C ASP A 164 -1.95 12.64 1.34
N PRO A 165 -3.13 12.45 0.73
CA PRO A 165 -3.21 12.17 -0.69
C PRO A 165 -2.84 13.40 -1.53
N SER A 166 -2.90 14.62 -0.98
CA SER A 166 -2.52 15.84 -1.69
C SER A 166 -1.01 15.90 -2.00
N LYS A 167 -0.17 15.20 -1.22
CA LYS A 167 1.29 15.14 -1.42
C LYS A 167 1.72 14.15 -2.49
N ILE A 168 0.83 13.23 -2.86
CA ILE A 168 1.09 12.10 -3.76
C ILE A 168 0.06 12.04 -4.88
N ASN A 169 -0.64 13.15 -5.16
CA ASN A 169 -1.66 13.26 -6.21
C ASN A 169 -2.72 12.13 -6.16
N ASN A 170 -3.13 11.72 -4.96
CA ASN A 170 -4.05 10.60 -4.72
C ASN A 170 -3.56 9.23 -5.27
N HIS A 171 -2.25 9.05 -5.53
CA HIS A 171 -1.70 7.83 -6.14
C HIS A 171 -2.02 6.55 -5.36
N TYR A 172 -2.10 6.64 -4.02
CA TYR A 172 -2.44 5.53 -3.13
C TYR A 172 -3.93 5.49 -2.74
N GLY A 173 -4.77 6.29 -3.40
CA GLY A 173 -6.16 6.51 -3.01
C GLY A 173 -6.33 7.59 -1.93
N ASN A 174 -7.58 7.81 -1.51
CA ASN A 174 -7.96 8.79 -0.48
C ASN A 174 -8.48 8.11 0.81
N THR A 175 -8.36 6.80 0.90
CA THR A 175 -8.77 5.99 2.05
C THR A 175 -7.55 5.36 2.73
N PRO A 176 -7.63 4.99 4.02
CA PRO A 176 -6.54 4.26 4.65
C PRO A 176 -6.26 2.93 3.95
N ILE A 177 -4.99 2.54 3.89
CA ILE A 177 -4.53 1.22 3.49
C ILE A 177 -4.65 0.30 4.71
N TYR A 178 -5.44 -0.75 4.59
CA TYR A 178 -5.70 -1.68 5.68
C TYR A 178 -4.83 -2.94 5.59
N GLY A 179 -4.60 -3.53 6.76
CA GLY A 179 -3.85 -4.76 6.93
C GLY A 179 -4.21 -5.46 8.24
N LEU A 180 -3.58 -6.61 8.44
CA LEU A 180 -3.65 -7.36 9.69
C LEU A 180 -2.32 -7.29 10.44
N VAL A 181 -2.41 -7.32 11.76
CA VAL A 181 -1.29 -7.62 12.66
C VAL A 181 -1.25 -9.13 12.85
N MET A 182 -0.09 -9.74 12.62
CA MET A 182 0.11 -11.18 12.82
C MET A 182 0.65 -11.45 14.22
N ASP A 183 0.16 -12.52 14.84
CA ASP A 183 0.66 -12.97 16.14
C ASP A 183 1.94 -13.78 15.92
N ASP A 184 3.01 -13.37 16.58
CA ASP A 184 4.32 -13.99 16.46
C ASP A 184 4.37 -15.45 16.97
N ASN A 185 3.45 -15.87 17.81
CA ASN A 185 3.43 -17.23 18.38
C ASN A 185 2.64 -18.24 17.54
N GLU A 186 1.52 -17.83 16.93
CA GLU A 186 0.65 -18.71 16.14
C GLU A 186 0.98 -18.69 14.64
N ASP A 187 1.17 -17.50 14.06
CA ASP A 187 1.30 -17.34 12.61
C ASP A 187 2.71 -17.67 12.07
N ARG A 188 3.72 -17.66 12.94
CA ARG A 188 5.11 -17.99 12.54
C ARG A 188 5.36 -19.49 12.41
N ASN A 189 4.68 -20.30 13.23
CA ASN A 189 4.80 -21.77 13.21
C ASN A 189 4.23 -22.37 11.92
N THR A 190 3.21 -21.75 11.33
CA THR A 190 2.61 -22.18 10.06
C THR A 190 3.50 -21.81 8.86
N MET A 191 4.14 -20.64 8.88
CA MET A 191 5.06 -20.21 7.81
C MET A 191 6.39 -20.98 7.79
N LEU A 192 7.01 -21.26 8.95
CA LEU A 192 8.24 -22.07 9.01
C LEU A 192 7.99 -23.53 8.58
N LYS A 193 6.82 -24.09 8.91
CA LYS A 193 6.41 -25.41 8.42
C LYS A 193 6.22 -25.42 6.90
N SER A 194 5.58 -24.40 6.33
CA SER A 194 5.39 -24.30 4.87
C SER A 194 6.70 -24.24 4.09
N ASN A 195 7.78 -23.71 4.67
CA ASN A 195 9.09 -23.65 4.03
C ASN A 195 9.87 -24.98 4.14
N SER A 196 9.50 -25.84 5.10
CA SER A 196 10.09 -27.18 5.25
C SER A 196 9.43 -28.25 4.36
N THR A 197 8.23 -27.99 3.83
CA THR A 197 7.52 -28.94 2.95
C THR A 197 7.91 -28.84 1.46
N ARG A 198 8.88 -27.99 1.09
CA ARG A 198 9.46 -27.92 -0.27
C ARG A 198 10.89 -28.47 -0.37
N ILE A 199 11.35 -29.24 0.60
CA ILE A 199 12.56 -30.07 0.49
C ILE A 199 12.20 -31.50 0.87
N GLY A 200 11.61 -32.23 -0.09
CA GLY A 200 11.25 -33.63 0.12
C GLY A 200 10.45 -34.18 -1.05
N ARG A 201 11.17 -34.48 -2.13
CA ARG A 201 10.85 -35.41 -3.25
C ARG A 201 9.38 -35.60 -3.64
#